data_AF-A0A916V1R5-F1
#
_entry.id   AF-A0A916V1R5-F1
#
_cell.length_a   1.000
_cell.length_b   1.000
_cell.length_c   1.000
_cell.angle_alpha   90.00
_cell.angle_beta   90.00
_cell.angle_gamma   90.00
#
_symmetry.space_group_name_H-M   'P 1'
#
loop_
_entity.id
_entity.type
_entity.pdbx_description
1 polymer ?
#
loop_
_entity_poly.entity_id
_entity_poly.type
_entity_poly.pdbx_seq_one_letter_code
_entity_poly.pdbx_strand_id
1 'polypeptide(L)'
;MTVSSLKLSELKARLKKGLFLRIGPVTMAIRSTVPSVVEGVRLVYADYPLADDDFADFHVTLNPPRNLRRWLKPQAMFELDGVSPFKPLPFKQAFPMLEWGMNWCVSTHMHGYLMIHAAVMERDGHAAILPAPPGSGKSTLCATLVHKGWRLLSDELTLIRLADGEIIPLPRPVSLKNASIDIVQQYVPSAVLSPKVYDTLKGTVALMKPPADSLARIAETVKPAWIIFPKYEAGAATRLEAIPQSRAFMRVADNAFNYSLLGARGFEALAGLIDKSTAFDFNYSSLDEAIETFASLQTPAQAL
;
A
#
# COMPACT_ATOMS: atom_id res chain seq x y z
N MET A 1 -12.01 17.36 7.45
CA MET A 1 -11.46 18.13 6.32
C MET A 1 -10.56 17.21 5.51
N THR A 2 -10.56 17.28 4.18
CA THR A 2 -9.71 16.45 3.30
C THR A 2 -8.71 17.30 2.52
N VAL A 3 -7.71 16.70 1.89
CA VAL A 3 -6.75 17.42 1.02
C VAL A 3 -7.45 18.20 -0.10
N SER A 4 -8.47 17.61 -0.72
CA SER A 4 -9.24 18.19 -1.83
C SER A 4 -10.05 19.43 -1.45
N SER A 5 -10.35 19.60 -0.16
CA SER A 5 -11.02 20.80 0.35
C SER A 5 -10.10 22.03 0.41
N LEU A 6 -8.77 21.83 0.33
CA LEU A 6 -7.80 22.93 0.35
C LEU A 6 -7.66 23.58 -1.03
N LYS A 7 -7.57 24.90 -1.06
CA LYS A 7 -7.09 25.61 -2.27
C LYS A 7 -5.62 25.27 -2.53
N LEU A 8 -5.18 25.33 -3.79
CA LEU A 8 -3.78 25.02 -4.15
C LEU A 8 -2.76 25.87 -3.39
N SER A 9 -3.05 27.16 -3.18
CA SER A 9 -2.19 28.06 -2.39
C SER A 9 -2.08 27.62 -0.94
N GLU A 10 -3.17 27.16 -0.34
CA GLU A 10 -3.22 26.66 1.02
C GLU A 10 -2.49 25.33 1.15
N LEU A 11 -2.70 24.39 0.23
CA LEU A 11 -1.97 23.12 0.19
C LEU A 11 -0.45 23.36 0.12
N LYS A 12 0.01 24.28 -0.75
CA LYS A 12 1.42 24.66 -0.84
C LYS A 12 1.94 25.27 0.47
N ALA A 13 1.16 26.13 1.11
CA ALA A 13 1.53 26.75 2.38
C ALA A 13 1.64 25.71 3.51
N ARG A 14 0.69 24.78 3.59
CA ARG A 14 0.70 23.67 4.56
C ARG A 14 1.86 22.72 4.29
N LEU A 15 2.09 22.25 3.07
CA LEU A 15 3.24 21.40 2.74
C LEU A 15 4.59 22.08 3.03
N LYS A 16 4.70 23.42 2.93
CA LYS A 16 5.94 24.12 3.32
C LYS A 16 6.21 24.06 4.83
N LYS A 17 5.16 24.05 5.66
CA LYS A 17 5.26 24.03 7.14
C LYS A 17 5.24 22.59 7.70
N GLY A 18 4.40 21.74 7.13
CA GLY A 18 4.03 20.39 7.56
C GLY A 18 2.54 20.19 7.29
N LEU A 19 2.19 19.33 6.33
CA LEU A 19 0.82 18.89 6.09
C LEU A 19 0.57 17.60 6.88
N PHE A 20 -0.36 17.63 7.84
CA PHE A 20 -0.70 16.48 8.68
C PHE A 20 -1.77 15.66 7.99
N LEU A 21 -1.38 14.48 7.53
CA LEU A 21 -2.19 13.59 6.72
C LEU A 21 -2.44 12.27 7.47
N ARG A 22 -3.71 11.93 7.70
CA ARG A 22 -4.05 10.65 8.34
C ARG A 22 -4.20 9.55 7.30
N ILE A 23 -3.40 8.50 7.44
CA ILE A 23 -3.34 7.31 6.60
C ILE A 23 -3.54 6.10 7.51
N GLY A 24 -4.76 5.61 7.62
CA GLY A 24 -5.07 4.48 8.49
C GLY A 24 -4.76 4.81 9.96
N PRO A 25 -3.98 3.97 10.66
CA PRO A 25 -3.59 4.20 12.05
C PRO A 25 -2.47 5.24 12.21
N VAL A 26 -1.97 5.84 11.12
CA VAL A 26 -0.79 6.71 11.13
C VAL A 26 -1.13 8.12 10.71
N THR A 27 -0.54 9.11 11.38
CA THR A 27 -0.50 10.51 10.95
C THR A 27 0.90 10.87 10.46
N MET A 28 1.00 11.27 9.19
CA MET A 28 2.23 11.71 8.54
C MET A 28 2.26 13.24 8.49
N ALA A 29 3.26 13.88 9.09
CA ALA A 29 3.53 15.30 8.89
C ALA A 29 4.48 15.50 7.71
N ILE A 30 3.92 15.80 6.53
CA ILE A 30 4.66 15.89 5.27
C ILE A 30 5.13 17.33 5.02
N ARG A 31 6.44 17.53 4.91
CA ARG A 31 7.04 18.81 4.52
C ARG A 31 7.74 18.73 3.17
N SER A 32 7.32 19.54 2.21
CA SER A 32 7.96 19.64 0.90
C SER A 32 7.67 20.96 0.19
N THR A 33 8.63 21.46 -0.57
CA THR A 33 8.43 22.53 -1.57
C THR A 33 8.55 22.01 -3.01
N VAL A 34 8.62 20.69 -3.20
CA VAL A 34 8.83 20.08 -4.51
C VAL A 34 7.52 20.09 -5.31
N PRO A 35 7.49 20.66 -6.53
CA PRO A 35 6.25 20.76 -7.30
C PRO A 35 5.57 19.41 -7.56
N SER A 36 6.32 18.36 -7.91
CA SER A 36 5.76 17.03 -8.16
C SER A 36 5.15 16.39 -6.92
N VAL A 37 5.62 16.74 -5.71
CA VAL A 37 4.99 16.31 -4.45
C VAL A 37 3.66 17.03 -4.25
N VAL A 38 3.60 18.34 -4.49
CA VAL A 38 2.34 19.11 -4.36
C VAL A 38 1.28 18.55 -5.32
N GLU A 39 1.63 18.35 -6.59
CA GLU A 39 0.70 17.82 -7.58
C GLU A 39 0.30 16.36 -7.28
N GLY A 40 1.26 15.54 -6.84
CA GLY A 40 1.01 14.17 -6.44
C GLY A 40 0.05 14.07 -5.24
N VAL A 41 0.32 14.83 -4.17
CA VAL A 41 -0.55 14.90 -2.98
C VAL A 41 -1.94 15.40 -3.34
N ARG A 42 -2.03 16.46 -4.16
CA ARG A 42 -3.32 17.00 -4.63
C ARG A 42 -4.13 15.96 -5.42
N LEU A 43 -3.46 15.08 -6.16
CA LEU A 43 -4.11 14.10 -7.05
C LEU A 43 -4.48 12.81 -6.33
N VAL A 44 -3.48 12.06 -5.83
CA VAL A 44 -3.70 10.69 -5.31
C VAL A 44 -4.01 10.66 -3.81
N TYR A 45 -3.76 11.77 -3.09
CA TYR A 45 -4.17 11.94 -1.69
C TYR A 45 -5.37 12.87 -1.50
N ALA A 46 -6.06 13.24 -2.59
CA ALA A 46 -7.14 14.22 -2.57
C ALA A 46 -8.21 13.95 -1.49
N ASP A 47 -8.60 12.69 -1.30
CA ASP A 47 -9.74 12.34 -0.43
C ASP A 47 -9.30 11.97 1.00
N TYR A 48 -8.01 12.08 1.31
CA TYR A 48 -7.48 11.69 2.60
C TYR A 48 -7.82 12.73 3.67
N PRO A 49 -8.19 12.29 4.88
CA PRO A 49 -8.44 13.18 5.99
C PRO A 49 -7.16 13.88 6.43
N LEU A 50 -7.29 15.17 6.70
CA LEU A 50 -6.27 15.95 7.39
C LEU A 50 -6.43 15.75 8.88
N ALA A 51 -5.31 15.64 9.58
CA ALA A 51 -5.26 15.64 11.04
C ALA A 51 -4.96 17.05 11.55
N ASP A 52 -5.16 17.25 12.85
CA ASP A 52 -4.73 18.45 13.57
C ASP A 52 -3.19 18.48 13.64
N ASP A 53 -2.62 19.67 13.89
CA ASP A 53 -1.16 19.90 13.83
C ASP A 53 -0.45 19.70 15.18
N ASP A 54 -1.08 18.99 16.11
CA ASP A 54 -0.59 18.71 17.46
C ASP A 54 0.32 17.47 17.53
N PHE A 55 0.01 16.43 16.77
CA PHE A 55 0.73 15.16 16.79
C PHE A 55 0.86 14.52 15.39
N ALA A 56 2.04 13.95 15.12
CA ALA A 56 2.27 13.05 14.01
C ALA A 56 3.18 11.91 14.45
N ASP A 57 2.92 10.70 13.95
CA ASP A 57 3.77 9.55 14.19
C ASP A 57 5.12 9.68 13.47
N PHE A 58 5.11 10.35 12.30
CA PHE A 58 6.30 10.54 11.47
C PHE A 58 6.36 11.95 10.89
N HIS A 59 7.48 12.65 11.12
CA HIS A 59 7.76 13.93 10.47
C HIS A 59 8.69 13.71 9.27
N VAL A 60 8.11 13.71 8.07
CA VAL A 60 8.83 13.44 6.83
C VAL A 60 9.10 14.72 6.07
N THR A 61 10.35 14.93 5.67
CA THR A 61 10.75 16.05 4.80
C THR A 61 11.28 15.52 3.49
N LEU A 62 10.78 16.04 2.37
CA LEU A 62 11.31 15.73 1.04
C LEU A 62 11.61 17.02 0.27
N ASN A 63 12.90 17.37 0.15
CA ASN A 63 13.35 18.58 -0.52
C ASN A 63 14.68 18.37 -1.25
N PRO A 64 15.08 19.28 -2.16
CA PRO A 64 16.43 19.29 -2.68
C PRO A 64 17.46 19.49 -1.56
N PRO A 65 18.66 18.89 -1.67
CA PRO A 65 19.73 19.17 -0.73
C PRO A 65 20.13 20.65 -0.81
N ARG A 66 20.53 21.23 0.34
CA ARG A 66 20.92 22.65 0.47
C ARG A 66 22.32 22.97 -0.11
N ASN A 67 22.80 22.21 -1.09
CA ASN A 67 24.12 22.35 -1.70
C ASN A 67 24.03 22.77 -3.17
N LEU A 68 25.19 23.06 -3.78
CA LEU A 68 25.28 23.54 -5.17
C LEU A 68 24.75 22.53 -6.21
N ARG A 69 24.56 21.24 -5.86
CA ARG A 69 23.95 20.23 -6.75
C ARG A 69 22.50 20.54 -7.11
N ARG A 70 21.84 21.47 -6.41
CA ARG A 70 20.50 21.94 -6.82
C ARG A 70 20.46 22.49 -8.25
N TRP A 71 21.61 22.95 -8.78
CA TRP A 71 21.71 23.50 -10.14
C TRP A 71 22.25 22.51 -11.17
N LEU A 72 23.10 21.56 -10.75
CA LEU A 72 23.71 20.55 -11.62
C LEU A 72 23.29 19.14 -11.18
N LYS A 73 22.40 18.51 -11.97
CA LYS A 73 21.76 17.21 -11.67
C LYS A 73 20.97 17.27 -10.34
N PRO A 74 19.86 18.02 -10.29
CA PRO A 74 19.09 18.19 -9.06
C PRO A 74 18.63 16.84 -8.51
N GLN A 75 18.69 16.71 -7.19
CA GLN A 75 18.31 15.53 -6.44
C GLN A 75 17.17 15.84 -5.47
N ALA A 76 16.42 14.83 -5.07
CA ALA A 76 15.50 14.86 -3.93
C ALA A 76 16.12 14.08 -2.78
N MET A 77 15.99 14.61 -1.56
CA MET A 77 16.45 13.98 -0.33
C MET A 77 15.26 13.80 0.60
N PHE A 78 15.10 12.57 1.09
CA PHE A 78 14.10 12.21 2.09
C PHE A 78 14.74 12.21 3.46
N GLU A 79 14.05 12.77 4.43
CA GLU A 79 14.43 12.82 5.84
C GLU A 79 13.25 12.40 6.71
N LEU A 80 13.52 11.58 7.73
CA LEU A 80 12.65 11.31 8.87
C LEU A 80 13.28 11.98 10.09
N ASP A 81 12.55 12.91 10.72
CA ASP A 81 13.03 13.65 11.91
C ASP A 81 14.40 14.33 11.70
N GLY A 82 14.66 14.78 10.47
CA GLY A 82 15.91 15.42 10.07
C GLY A 82 17.06 14.46 9.74
N VAL A 83 16.86 13.15 9.87
CA VAL A 83 17.84 12.11 9.50
C VAL A 83 17.50 11.56 8.12
N SER A 84 18.50 11.40 7.24
CA SER A 84 18.28 10.85 5.90
C SER A 84 18.59 9.35 5.85
N PRO A 85 17.57 8.47 5.82
CA PRO A 85 17.78 7.01 5.80
C PRO A 85 18.18 6.48 4.42
N PHE A 86 18.05 7.28 3.35
CA PHE A 86 18.33 6.87 1.98
C PHE A 86 19.33 7.79 1.30
N LYS A 87 19.98 7.28 0.26
CA LYS A 87 20.73 8.13 -0.67
C LYS A 87 19.76 9.03 -1.45
N PRO A 88 20.17 10.27 -1.78
CA PRO A 88 19.35 11.15 -2.62
C PRO A 88 19.08 10.56 -4.00
N LEU A 89 17.86 10.73 -4.50
CA LEU A 89 17.42 10.26 -5.83
C LEU A 89 17.34 11.42 -6.84
N PRO A 90 17.29 11.15 -8.16
CA PRO A 90 17.03 12.18 -9.15
C PRO A 90 15.76 12.97 -8.81
N PHE A 91 15.78 14.30 -8.98
CA PHE A 91 14.66 15.17 -8.58
C PHE A 91 13.31 14.79 -9.22
N LYS A 92 13.32 14.24 -10.44
CA LYS A 92 12.13 13.74 -11.13
C LYS A 92 11.43 12.58 -10.38
N GLN A 93 12.17 11.88 -9.50
CA GLN A 93 11.68 10.75 -8.70
C GLN A 93 11.23 11.17 -7.30
N ALA A 94 11.13 12.47 -7.02
CA ALA A 94 10.75 13.00 -5.72
C ALA A 94 9.45 12.40 -5.17
N PHE A 95 8.38 12.36 -5.96
CA PHE A 95 7.09 11.86 -5.47
C PHE A 95 7.09 10.34 -5.19
N PRO A 96 7.62 9.48 -6.07
CA PRO A 96 7.87 8.07 -5.71
C PRO A 96 8.77 7.88 -4.49
N MET A 97 9.79 8.74 -4.32
CA MET A 97 10.67 8.70 -3.14
C MET A 97 9.90 8.99 -1.85
N LEU A 98 8.96 9.94 -1.87
CA LEU A 98 8.07 10.19 -0.74
C LEU A 98 7.27 8.93 -0.39
N GLU A 99 6.69 8.27 -1.38
CA GLU A 99 5.94 7.02 -1.15
C GLU A 99 6.80 5.93 -0.51
N TRP A 100 7.99 5.67 -1.07
CA TRP A 100 8.89 4.65 -0.52
C TRP A 100 9.37 5.01 0.88
N GLY A 101 9.66 6.30 1.13
CA GLY A 101 10.07 6.77 2.44
C GLY A 101 8.97 6.62 3.49
N MET A 102 7.72 6.97 3.15
CA MET A 102 6.58 6.74 4.05
C MET A 102 6.34 5.25 4.30
N ASN A 103 6.52 4.37 3.31
CA ASN A 103 6.41 2.93 3.51
C ASN A 103 7.48 2.42 4.47
N TRP A 104 8.71 2.89 4.30
CA TRP A 104 9.82 2.54 5.19
C TRP A 104 9.60 3.03 6.62
N CYS A 105 9.03 4.22 6.82
CA CYS A 105 8.69 4.71 8.15
C CYS A 105 7.78 3.71 8.88
N VAL A 106 6.70 3.28 8.23
CA VAL A 106 5.76 2.29 8.78
C VAL A 106 6.47 0.95 9.03
N SER A 107 7.16 0.39 8.04
CA SER A 107 7.73 -0.96 8.16
C SER A 107 8.87 -1.08 9.17
N THR A 108 9.55 0.02 9.51
CA THR A 108 10.67 0.04 10.45
C THR A 108 10.32 0.49 11.87
N HIS A 109 9.10 1.02 12.10
CA HIS A 109 8.73 1.54 13.43
C HIS A 109 7.43 0.94 13.99
N MET A 110 6.51 0.47 13.15
CA MET A 110 5.17 0.02 13.59
C MET A 110 5.16 -1.43 14.10
N HIS A 111 6.04 -1.77 15.03
CA HIS A 111 6.17 -3.13 15.59
C HIS A 111 5.08 -3.49 16.62
N GLY A 112 4.08 -2.62 16.81
CA GLY A 112 2.81 -2.99 17.45
C GLY A 112 1.94 -3.92 16.59
N TYR A 113 2.33 -4.14 15.33
CA TYR A 113 1.64 -4.96 14.34
C TYR A 113 2.58 -6.03 13.78
N LEU A 114 2.04 -7.19 13.41
CA LEU A 114 2.72 -8.09 12.47
C LEU A 114 2.54 -7.51 11.07
N MET A 115 3.65 -7.30 10.36
CA MET A 115 3.65 -6.65 9.05
C MET A 115 4.06 -7.64 7.97
N ILE A 116 3.19 -7.84 6.98
CA ILE A 116 3.44 -8.74 5.84
C ILE A 116 3.53 -7.92 4.55
N HIS A 117 4.49 -8.26 3.69
CA HIS A 117 4.55 -7.77 2.32
C HIS A 117 3.44 -8.42 1.49
N ALA A 118 2.26 -7.82 1.54
CA ALA A 118 1.07 -8.31 0.89
C ALA A 118 0.14 -7.15 0.56
N ALA A 119 -0.62 -7.33 -0.52
CA ALA A 119 -1.81 -6.55 -0.77
C ALA A 119 -2.94 -7.18 0.03
N VAL A 120 -3.86 -6.37 0.52
CA VAL A 120 -5.02 -6.85 1.24
C VAL A 120 -6.25 -6.03 0.85
N MET A 121 -7.32 -6.76 0.56
CA MET A 121 -8.60 -6.21 0.13
C MET A 121 -9.72 -6.85 0.96
N GLU A 122 -10.82 -6.13 1.13
CA GLU A 122 -12.00 -6.59 1.86
C GLU A 122 -13.20 -6.77 0.94
N ARG A 123 -13.96 -7.83 1.21
CA ARG A 123 -15.32 -8.04 0.71
C ARG A 123 -16.18 -8.57 1.85
N ASP A 124 -17.31 -7.94 2.09
CA ASP A 124 -18.31 -8.34 3.11
C ASP A 124 -17.69 -8.58 4.51
N GLY A 125 -16.82 -7.67 4.96
CA GLY A 125 -16.16 -7.75 6.28
C GLY A 125 -15.03 -8.77 6.40
N HIS A 126 -14.61 -9.39 5.30
CA HIS A 126 -13.59 -10.44 5.26
C HIS A 126 -12.43 -10.06 4.34
N ALA A 127 -11.20 -10.24 4.82
CA ALA A 127 -9.99 -9.85 4.11
C ALA A 127 -9.42 -11.01 3.27
N ALA A 128 -9.12 -10.70 2.01
CA ALA A 128 -8.25 -11.48 1.15
C ALA A 128 -6.84 -10.86 1.19
N ILE A 129 -5.88 -11.62 1.71
CA ILE A 129 -4.48 -11.24 1.82
C ILE A 129 -3.72 -11.92 0.69
N LEU A 130 -2.92 -11.14 -0.05
CA LEU A 130 -2.17 -11.57 -1.22
C LEU A 130 -0.66 -11.41 -0.96
N PRO A 131 -0.03 -12.30 -0.16
CA PRO A 131 1.41 -12.30 -0.01
C PRO A 131 2.05 -12.75 -1.31
N ALA A 132 2.97 -11.95 -1.83
CA ALA A 132 3.66 -12.33 -3.06
C ALA A 132 5.00 -11.61 -3.21
N PRO A 133 6.00 -12.28 -3.82
CA PRO A 133 7.23 -11.62 -4.22
C PRO A 133 6.95 -10.54 -5.27
N PRO A 134 7.86 -9.55 -5.42
CA PRO A 134 7.75 -8.55 -6.49
C PRO A 134 7.63 -9.20 -7.87
N GLY A 135 6.72 -8.70 -8.70
CA GLY A 135 6.53 -9.17 -10.09
C GLY A 135 5.47 -10.26 -10.27
N SER A 136 4.84 -10.74 -9.19
CA SER A 136 3.78 -11.76 -9.23
C SER A 136 2.44 -11.35 -9.85
N GLY A 137 2.28 -10.06 -10.20
CA GLY A 137 0.99 -9.50 -10.65
C GLY A 137 0.09 -8.95 -9.53
N LYS A 138 0.52 -9.05 -8.26
CA LYS A 138 -0.25 -8.62 -7.07
C LYS A 138 -0.86 -7.21 -7.17
N SER A 139 -0.07 -6.19 -7.50
CA SER A 139 -0.59 -4.80 -7.57
C SER A 139 -1.57 -4.59 -8.71
N THR A 140 -1.39 -5.30 -9.84
CA THR A 140 -2.35 -5.30 -10.96
C THR A 140 -3.67 -5.95 -10.51
N LEU A 141 -3.60 -7.14 -9.92
CA LEU A 141 -4.78 -7.86 -9.43
C LEU A 141 -5.51 -7.06 -8.34
N CYS A 142 -4.77 -6.48 -7.39
CA CYS A 142 -5.31 -5.59 -6.36
C CYS A 142 -6.03 -4.39 -6.99
N ALA A 143 -5.38 -3.68 -7.92
CA ALA A 143 -5.97 -2.52 -8.58
C ALA A 143 -7.26 -2.85 -9.33
N THR A 144 -7.30 -4.02 -9.96
CA THR A 144 -8.48 -4.50 -10.68
C THR A 144 -9.61 -4.89 -9.72
N LEU A 145 -9.34 -5.69 -8.69
CA LEU A 145 -10.35 -6.14 -7.73
C LEU A 145 -11.00 -4.97 -6.98
N VAL A 146 -10.22 -3.95 -6.59
CA VAL A 146 -10.77 -2.79 -5.85
C VAL A 146 -11.72 -1.95 -6.70
N HIS A 147 -11.56 -1.97 -8.02
CA HIS A 147 -12.51 -1.34 -8.96
C HIS A 147 -13.68 -2.25 -9.33
N LYS A 148 -13.69 -3.49 -8.84
CA LYS A 148 -14.80 -4.45 -8.97
C LYS A 148 -15.51 -4.70 -7.63
N GLY A 149 -15.50 -3.71 -6.74
CA GLY A 149 -16.30 -3.70 -5.52
C GLY A 149 -15.59 -4.20 -4.27
N TRP A 150 -14.33 -4.62 -4.36
CA TRP A 150 -13.53 -4.87 -3.17
C TRP A 150 -13.04 -3.55 -2.56
N ARG A 151 -12.98 -3.47 -1.24
CA ARG A 151 -12.38 -2.33 -0.55
C ARG A 151 -10.86 -2.53 -0.46
N LEU A 152 -10.09 -1.51 -0.78
CA LEU A 152 -8.63 -1.51 -0.58
C LEU A 152 -8.32 -1.36 0.91
N LEU A 153 -7.56 -2.29 1.49
CA LEU A 153 -6.96 -2.09 2.81
C LEU A 153 -5.48 -1.69 2.70
N SER A 154 -4.72 -2.29 1.77
CA SER A 154 -3.33 -1.93 1.46
C SER A 154 -2.86 -2.65 0.19
N ASP A 155 -1.90 -2.11 -0.56
CA ASP A 155 -1.22 -2.86 -1.63
C ASP A 155 0.18 -3.35 -1.23
N GLU A 156 0.80 -2.80 -0.18
CA GLU A 156 2.23 -3.06 0.08
C GLU A 156 2.53 -3.61 1.47
N LEU A 157 1.83 -3.09 2.49
CA LEU A 157 2.03 -3.44 3.90
C LEU A 157 0.69 -3.86 4.50
N THR A 158 0.51 -5.16 4.72
CA THR A 158 -0.64 -5.67 5.48
C THR A 158 -0.30 -5.61 6.96
N LEU A 159 -1.08 -4.86 7.73
CA LEU A 159 -0.91 -4.69 9.18
C LEU A 159 -1.90 -5.60 9.91
N ILE A 160 -1.38 -6.53 10.71
CA ILE A 160 -2.18 -7.39 11.59
C ILE A 160 -1.98 -6.94 13.03
N ARG A 161 -3.05 -6.55 13.70
CA ARG A 161 -3.01 -6.14 15.10
C ARG A 161 -2.74 -7.35 15.98
N LEU A 162 -1.69 -7.25 16.81
CA LEU A 162 -1.24 -8.38 17.63
C LEU A 162 -2.25 -8.78 18.72
N ALA A 163 -3.16 -7.89 19.11
CA ALA A 163 -4.10 -8.14 20.20
C ALA A 163 -5.25 -9.09 19.83
N ASP A 164 -5.73 -9.05 18.58
CA ASP A 164 -6.92 -9.79 18.13
C ASP A 164 -6.78 -10.43 16.74
N GLY A 165 -5.71 -10.12 16.02
CA GLY A 165 -5.45 -10.61 14.67
C GLY A 165 -6.29 -9.94 13.59
N GLU A 166 -6.94 -8.80 13.88
CA GLU A 166 -7.65 -8.04 12.86
C GLU A 166 -6.70 -7.30 11.91
N ILE A 167 -7.13 -7.17 10.67
CA ILE A 167 -6.42 -6.40 9.65
C ILE A 167 -6.75 -4.93 9.82
N ILE A 168 -5.71 -4.12 9.95
CA ILE A 168 -5.82 -2.67 10.07
C ILE A 168 -5.69 -2.04 8.68
N PRO A 169 -6.64 -1.20 8.24
CA PRO A 169 -6.53 -0.52 6.95
C PRO A 169 -5.35 0.47 6.95
N LEU A 170 -4.54 0.41 5.89
CA LEU A 170 -3.53 1.39 5.54
C LEU A 170 -3.64 1.72 4.04
N PRO A 171 -4.81 2.23 3.57
CA PRO A 171 -5.09 2.38 2.15
C PRO A 171 -4.24 3.52 1.59
N ARG A 172 -3.13 3.15 0.96
CA ARG A 172 -2.21 4.05 0.26
C ARG A 172 -2.36 3.90 -1.26
N PRO A 173 -1.90 4.87 -2.07
CA PRO A 173 -1.96 4.74 -3.52
C PRO A 173 -1.29 3.46 -4.00
N VAL A 174 -1.96 2.72 -4.90
CA VAL A 174 -1.46 1.44 -5.42
C VAL A 174 -0.30 1.71 -6.38
N SER A 175 0.86 1.08 -6.14
CA SER A 175 2.07 1.34 -6.92
C SER A 175 2.15 0.43 -8.14
N LEU A 176 1.67 0.92 -9.28
CA LEU A 176 1.76 0.22 -10.57
C LEU A 176 3.12 0.44 -11.23
N LYS A 177 3.58 -0.59 -11.94
CA LYS A 177 4.91 -0.63 -12.58
C LYS A 177 4.88 -1.13 -14.02
N ASN A 178 5.67 -0.51 -14.89
CA ASN A 178 5.89 -0.96 -16.26
C ASN A 178 4.55 -1.22 -16.99
N ALA A 179 4.39 -2.41 -17.59
CA ALA A 179 3.19 -2.81 -18.32
C ALA A 179 1.91 -2.77 -17.49
N SER A 180 1.97 -2.97 -16.17
CA SER A 180 0.77 -2.95 -15.31
C SER A 180 0.07 -1.60 -15.30
N ILE A 181 0.80 -0.51 -15.58
CA ILE A 181 0.21 0.84 -15.65
C ILE A 181 -0.81 0.91 -16.79
N ASP A 182 -0.41 0.45 -17.97
CA ASP A 182 -1.26 0.50 -19.16
C ASP A 182 -2.37 -0.55 -19.10
N ILE A 183 -2.08 -1.75 -18.58
CA ILE A 183 -3.07 -2.81 -18.37
C ILE A 183 -4.20 -2.33 -17.44
N VAL A 184 -3.86 -1.76 -16.28
CA VAL A 184 -4.88 -1.26 -15.34
C VAL A 184 -5.64 -0.09 -15.93
N GLN A 185 -4.96 0.84 -16.62
CA GLN A 185 -5.64 1.99 -17.24
C GLN A 185 -6.64 1.56 -18.34
N GLN A 186 -6.31 0.51 -19.10
CA GLN A 186 -7.22 -0.06 -20.10
C GLN A 186 -8.39 -0.80 -19.45
N TYR A 187 -8.10 -1.60 -18.43
CA TYR A 187 -9.11 -2.42 -17.74
C TYR A 187 -10.03 -1.58 -16.85
N VAL A 188 -9.52 -0.49 -16.29
CA VAL A 188 -10.24 0.46 -15.43
C VAL A 188 -10.02 1.90 -15.94
N PRO A 189 -10.72 2.33 -17.01
CA PRO A 189 -10.53 3.67 -17.58
C PRO A 189 -10.85 4.82 -16.61
N SER A 190 -11.67 4.57 -15.59
CA SER A 190 -12.01 5.54 -14.55
C SER A 190 -10.94 5.71 -13.47
N ALA A 191 -9.91 4.84 -13.44
CA ALA A 191 -8.86 4.92 -12.44
C ALA A 191 -8.05 6.21 -12.61
N VAL A 192 -7.84 6.91 -11.49
CA VAL A 192 -7.02 8.14 -11.46
C VAL A 192 -5.58 7.76 -11.15
N LEU A 193 -4.70 7.94 -12.14
CA LEU A 193 -3.28 7.62 -12.01
C LEU A 193 -2.42 8.90 -11.98
N SER A 194 -1.35 8.87 -11.21
CA SER A 194 -0.28 9.88 -11.28
C SER A 194 0.44 9.81 -12.63
N PRO A 195 1.13 10.88 -13.04
CA PRO A 195 2.05 10.82 -14.18
C PRO A 195 3.08 9.68 -14.02
N LYS A 196 3.44 9.05 -15.14
CA LYS A 196 4.50 8.04 -15.19
C LYS A 196 5.85 8.67 -14.81
N VAL A 197 6.56 8.04 -13.89
CA VAL A 197 7.94 8.39 -13.53
C VAL A 197 8.87 7.31 -14.06
N TYR A 198 9.80 7.71 -14.93
CA TYR A 198 10.74 6.83 -15.63
C TYR A 198 12.07 6.68 -14.86
N ASP A 199 12.89 5.71 -15.29
CA ASP A 199 14.26 5.46 -14.83
C ASP A 199 14.41 5.24 -13.32
N THR A 200 13.39 4.70 -12.67
CA THR A 200 13.49 4.35 -11.25
C THR A 200 14.16 2.98 -11.07
N LEU A 201 14.68 2.70 -9.88
CA LEU A 201 15.17 1.35 -9.52
C LEU A 201 14.08 0.27 -9.65
N LYS A 202 12.80 0.67 -9.67
CA LYS A 202 11.63 -0.22 -9.81
C LYS A 202 11.04 -0.21 -11.24
N GLY A 203 11.74 0.38 -12.22
CA GLY A 203 11.26 0.59 -13.59
C GLY A 203 10.41 1.87 -13.73
N THR A 204 9.46 1.89 -14.65
CA THR A 204 8.48 2.99 -14.75
C THR A 204 7.42 2.81 -13.67
N VAL A 205 7.10 3.86 -12.92
CA VAL A 205 6.12 3.82 -11.81
C VAL A 205 5.00 4.83 -12.03
N ALA A 206 3.77 4.44 -11.72
CA ALA A 206 2.63 5.34 -11.56
C ALA A 206 1.81 4.91 -10.35
N LEU A 207 1.23 5.88 -9.64
CA LEU A 207 0.42 5.63 -8.46
C LEU A 207 -1.05 5.76 -8.81
N MET A 208 -1.84 4.74 -8.47
CA MET A 208 -3.28 4.78 -8.63
C MET A 208 -3.93 5.26 -7.33
N LYS A 209 -4.78 6.29 -7.43
CA LYS A 209 -5.57 6.81 -6.30
C LYS A 209 -6.46 5.68 -5.73
N PRO A 210 -6.51 5.49 -4.40
CA PRO A 210 -7.48 4.57 -3.81
C PRO A 210 -8.93 4.97 -4.10
N PRO A 211 -9.86 4.01 -4.22
CA PRO A 211 -11.28 4.31 -4.27
C PRO A 211 -11.75 5.08 -3.02
N ALA A 212 -12.69 6.02 -3.20
CA ALA A 212 -13.18 6.87 -2.11
C ALA A 212 -13.79 6.07 -0.95
N ASP A 213 -14.49 4.97 -1.24
CA ASP A 213 -15.06 4.07 -0.22
C ASP A 213 -13.99 3.50 0.73
N SER A 214 -12.81 3.17 0.19
CA SER A 214 -11.69 2.66 1.00
C SER A 214 -11.18 3.69 2.01
N LEU A 215 -11.30 4.98 1.69
CA LEU A 215 -10.91 6.08 2.57
C LEU A 215 -12.05 6.50 3.51
N ALA A 216 -13.31 6.40 3.08
CA ALA A 216 -14.47 6.64 3.95
C ALA A 216 -14.49 5.66 5.14
N ARG A 217 -14.10 4.41 4.88
CA ARG A 217 -14.05 3.32 5.86
C ARG A 217 -12.67 3.13 6.48
N ILE A 218 -11.77 4.12 6.43
CA ILE A 218 -10.34 3.97 6.79
C ILE A 218 -10.07 3.47 8.22
N ALA A 219 -11.02 3.63 9.15
CA ALA A 219 -10.93 3.17 10.53
C ALA A 219 -11.54 1.77 10.79
N GLU A 220 -12.26 1.21 9.81
CA GLU A 220 -12.95 -0.08 9.96
C GLU A 220 -11.98 -1.24 9.75
N THR A 221 -11.69 -1.97 10.81
CA THR A 221 -10.87 -3.18 10.80
C THR A 221 -11.62 -4.37 10.20
N VAL A 222 -10.86 -5.37 9.76
CA VAL A 222 -11.40 -6.48 8.96
C VAL A 222 -10.87 -7.82 9.47
N LYS A 223 -11.74 -8.84 9.50
CA LYS A 223 -11.34 -10.19 9.88
C LYS A 223 -10.59 -10.87 8.72
N PRO A 224 -9.45 -11.54 8.97
CA PRO A 224 -8.81 -12.35 7.94
C PRO A 224 -9.70 -13.53 7.55
N ALA A 225 -9.68 -13.91 6.27
CA ALA A 225 -10.48 -15.02 5.76
C ALA A 225 -9.74 -15.83 4.69
N TRP A 226 -8.98 -15.17 3.83
CA TRP A 226 -8.27 -15.84 2.73
C TRP A 226 -6.82 -15.37 2.65
N ILE A 227 -5.93 -16.34 2.44
CA ILE A 227 -4.52 -16.09 2.09
C ILE A 227 -4.31 -16.69 0.71
N ILE A 228 -4.20 -15.83 -0.29
CA ILE A 228 -4.15 -16.25 -1.69
C ILE A 228 -2.78 -15.87 -2.22
N PHE A 229 -2.00 -16.82 -2.70
CA PHE A 229 -0.68 -16.56 -3.26
C PHE A 229 -0.79 -16.42 -4.78
N PRO A 230 -0.89 -15.20 -5.32
CA PRO A 230 -1.05 -15.00 -6.75
C PRO A 230 0.26 -15.27 -7.50
N LYS A 231 0.13 -15.86 -8.68
CA LYS A 231 1.18 -15.98 -9.68
C LYS A 231 0.58 -15.68 -11.06
N TYR A 232 0.97 -14.56 -11.65
CA TYR A 232 0.70 -14.29 -13.05
C TYR A 232 1.65 -15.10 -13.95
N GLU A 233 1.10 -15.83 -14.90
CA GLU A 233 1.85 -16.58 -15.90
C GLU A 233 1.13 -16.45 -17.26
N ALA A 234 1.78 -15.82 -18.24
CA ALA A 234 1.16 -15.52 -19.52
C ALA A 234 0.68 -16.80 -20.24
N GLY A 235 -0.60 -16.83 -20.63
CA GLY A 235 -1.22 -17.98 -21.29
C GLY A 235 -1.52 -19.17 -20.37
N ALA A 236 -1.24 -19.09 -19.07
CA ALA A 236 -1.59 -20.15 -18.13
C ALA A 236 -3.11 -20.20 -17.90
N ALA A 237 -3.63 -21.41 -17.69
CA ALA A 237 -5.00 -21.63 -17.26
C ALA A 237 -5.20 -21.12 -15.83
N THR A 238 -6.35 -20.48 -15.56
CA THR A 238 -6.70 -20.03 -14.22
C THR A 238 -6.96 -21.22 -13.30
N ARG A 239 -6.27 -21.26 -12.15
CA ARG A 239 -6.39 -22.31 -11.14
C ARG A 239 -6.30 -21.73 -9.74
N LEU A 240 -7.21 -22.18 -8.87
CA LEU A 240 -7.21 -21.89 -7.44
C LEU A 240 -7.13 -23.22 -6.68
N GLU A 241 -6.01 -23.48 -6.02
CA GLU A 241 -5.75 -24.76 -5.35
C GLU A 241 -5.51 -24.53 -3.86
N ALA A 242 -6.27 -25.21 -3.01
CA ALA A 242 -6.08 -25.12 -1.56
C ALA A 242 -4.71 -25.67 -1.16
N ILE A 243 -4.05 -25.01 -0.21
CA ILE A 243 -2.75 -25.47 0.30
C ILE A 243 -2.81 -25.77 1.80
N PRO A 244 -1.94 -26.69 2.29
CA PRO A 244 -1.85 -26.97 3.73
C PRO A 244 -1.49 -25.71 4.54
N GLN A 245 -2.11 -25.57 5.71
CA GLN A 245 -1.85 -24.47 6.64
C GLN A 245 -0.37 -24.30 7.00
N SER A 246 0.37 -25.41 7.17
CA SER A 246 1.81 -25.38 7.45
C SER A 246 2.62 -24.74 6.32
N ARG A 247 2.26 -25.01 5.06
CA ARG A 247 2.90 -24.39 3.89
C ARG A 247 2.55 -22.91 3.80
N ALA A 248 1.30 -22.56 4.07
CA ALA A 248 0.85 -21.17 4.11
C ALA A 248 1.60 -20.38 5.20
N PHE A 249 1.74 -20.94 6.40
CA PHE A 249 2.48 -20.34 7.51
C PHE A 249 3.90 -19.96 7.10
N MET A 250 4.66 -20.92 6.56
CA MET A 250 6.05 -20.68 6.14
C MET A 250 6.14 -19.58 5.09
N ARG A 251 5.27 -19.62 4.07
CA ARG A 251 5.29 -18.61 2.99
C ARG A 251 4.89 -17.23 3.46
N VAL A 252 3.95 -17.11 4.40
CA VAL A 252 3.60 -15.81 4.97
C VAL A 252 4.74 -15.31 5.87
N ALA A 253 5.36 -16.17 6.67
CA ALA A 253 6.52 -15.82 7.49
C ALA A 253 7.68 -15.28 6.62
N ASP A 254 7.95 -15.89 5.48
CA ASP A 254 8.98 -15.43 4.52
C ASP A 254 8.68 -14.04 3.93
N ASN A 255 7.42 -13.63 3.92
CA ASN A 255 6.99 -12.30 3.47
C ASN A 255 6.80 -11.31 4.62
N ALA A 256 7.03 -11.71 5.88
CA ALA A 256 6.84 -10.84 7.04
C ALA A 256 8.10 -10.01 7.35
N PHE A 257 7.93 -8.69 7.53
CA PHE A 257 9.05 -7.77 7.76
C PHE A 257 9.69 -7.90 9.13
N ASN A 258 8.86 -8.15 10.15
CA ASN A 258 9.26 -8.07 11.55
C ASN A 258 8.94 -9.35 12.33
N TYR A 259 8.70 -10.47 11.64
CA TYR A 259 8.39 -11.75 12.28
C TYR A 259 9.46 -12.15 13.31
N SER A 260 10.73 -12.16 12.91
CA SER A 260 11.85 -12.50 13.80
C SER A 260 12.03 -11.49 14.94
N LEU A 261 11.71 -10.21 14.70
CA LEU A 261 11.80 -9.16 15.72
C LEU A 261 10.71 -9.35 16.80
N LEU A 262 9.51 -9.76 16.40
CA LEU A 262 8.38 -9.99 17.31
C LEU A 262 8.51 -11.28 18.13
N GLY A 263 9.37 -12.23 17.71
CA GLY A 263 9.60 -13.48 18.39
C GLY A 263 8.30 -14.27 18.60
N ALA A 264 8.04 -14.71 19.84
CA ALA A 264 6.85 -15.50 20.19
C ALA A 264 5.54 -14.81 19.79
N ARG A 265 5.43 -13.49 19.98
CA ARG A 265 4.22 -12.72 19.60
C ARG A 265 4.00 -12.73 18.09
N GLY A 266 5.07 -12.75 17.31
CA GLY A 266 5.01 -12.86 15.85
C GLY A 266 4.53 -14.24 15.40
N PHE A 267 5.02 -15.30 16.06
CA PHE A 267 4.56 -16.67 15.84
C PHE A 267 3.06 -16.81 16.16
N GLU A 268 2.62 -16.37 17.34
CA GLU A 268 1.22 -16.46 17.78
C GLU A 268 0.28 -15.69 16.85
N ALA A 269 0.65 -14.45 16.48
CA ALA A 269 -0.15 -13.65 15.56
C ALA A 269 -0.26 -14.30 14.17
N LEU A 270 0.84 -14.88 13.67
CA LEU A 270 0.83 -15.57 12.38
C LEU A 270 0.05 -16.90 12.45
N ALA A 271 0.19 -17.67 13.52
CA ALA A 271 -0.59 -18.90 13.72
C ALA A 271 -2.10 -18.58 13.76
N GLY A 272 -2.50 -17.57 14.55
CA GLY A 272 -3.89 -17.13 14.61
C GLY A 272 -4.43 -16.59 13.28
N LEU A 273 -3.57 -15.97 12.45
CA LEU A 273 -3.93 -15.60 11.08
C LEU A 273 -4.24 -16.84 10.22
N ILE A 274 -3.36 -17.85 10.28
CA ILE A 274 -3.49 -19.09 9.51
C ILE A 274 -4.71 -19.90 9.94
N ASP A 275 -5.00 -19.96 11.24
CA ASP A 275 -6.16 -20.68 11.79
C ASP A 275 -7.50 -20.06 11.36
N LYS A 276 -7.52 -18.73 11.17
CA LYS A 276 -8.71 -17.98 10.75
C LYS A 276 -8.86 -17.86 9.23
N SER A 277 -7.92 -18.42 8.45
CA SER A 277 -7.89 -18.22 7.00
C SER A 277 -7.79 -19.51 6.21
N THR A 278 -8.48 -19.57 5.07
CA THR A 278 -8.23 -20.61 4.06
C THR A 278 -7.12 -20.14 3.12
N ALA A 279 -6.14 -21.00 2.84
CA ALA A 279 -4.99 -20.66 2.02
C ALA A 279 -5.05 -21.31 0.64
N PHE A 280 -4.71 -20.55 -0.40
CA PHE A 280 -4.74 -20.99 -1.79
C PHE A 280 -3.50 -20.57 -2.58
N ASP A 281 -3.03 -21.44 -3.47
CA ASP A 281 -2.22 -21.03 -4.63
C ASP A 281 -3.15 -20.59 -5.77
N PHE A 282 -2.83 -19.46 -6.40
CA PHE A 282 -3.64 -18.90 -7.48
C PHE A 282 -2.78 -18.58 -8.70
N ASN A 283 -2.90 -19.40 -9.76
CA ASN A 283 -2.24 -19.16 -11.03
C ASN A 283 -3.24 -18.59 -12.04
N TYR A 284 -2.84 -17.57 -12.81
CA TYR A 284 -3.76 -16.91 -13.74
C TYR A 284 -3.02 -16.16 -14.87
N SER A 285 -3.75 -15.92 -15.95
CA SER A 285 -3.30 -15.08 -17.06
C SER A 285 -4.33 -14.02 -17.49
N SER A 286 -5.62 -14.23 -17.18
CA SER A 286 -6.72 -13.32 -17.48
C SER A 286 -7.21 -12.60 -16.22
N LEU A 287 -7.41 -11.28 -16.33
CA LEU A 287 -7.99 -10.50 -15.24
C LEU A 287 -9.47 -10.80 -15.04
N ASP A 288 -10.22 -11.09 -16.11
CA ASP A 288 -11.65 -11.42 -16.03
C ASP A 288 -11.85 -12.72 -15.26
N GLU A 289 -11.13 -13.79 -15.63
CA GLU A 289 -11.18 -15.08 -14.93
C GLU A 289 -10.72 -14.95 -13.47
N ALA A 290 -9.74 -14.07 -13.20
CA ALA A 290 -9.29 -13.80 -11.84
C ALA A 290 -10.39 -13.12 -11.00
N ILE A 291 -11.10 -12.15 -11.56
CA ILE A 291 -12.23 -11.51 -10.87
C ILE A 291 -13.33 -12.53 -10.59
N GLU A 292 -13.70 -13.36 -11.57
CA GLU A 292 -14.71 -14.41 -11.40
C GLU A 292 -14.30 -15.40 -10.31
N THR A 293 -13.03 -15.81 -10.29
CA THR A 293 -12.48 -16.69 -9.26
C THR A 293 -12.61 -16.06 -7.87
N PHE A 294 -12.19 -14.79 -7.70
CA PHE A 294 -12.31 -14.09 -6.42
C PHE A 294 -13.78 -13.86 -6.03
N ALA A 295 -14.67 -13.63 -7.00
CA ALA A 295 -16.10 -13.51 -6.77
C ALA A 295 -16.71 -14.82 -6.22
N SER A 296 -16.19 -15.98 -6.64
CA SER A 296 -16.66 -17.30 -6.19
C SER A 296 -16.14 -17.75 -4.82
N LEU A 297 -15.20 -17.01 -4.21
CA LEU A 297 -14.71 -17.34 -2.86
C LEU A 297 -15.87 -17.36 -1.88
N GLN A 298 -16.02 -18.46 -1.14
CA GLN A 298 -17.06 -18.57 -0.11
C GLN A 298 -16.66 -17.77 1.12
N THR A 299 -17.49 -16.79 1.49
CA THR A 299 -17.34 -16.05 2.74
C THR A 299 -17.42 -17.03 3.91
N PRO A 300 -16.45 -17.02 4.84
CA PRO A 300 -16.54 -17.83 6.05
C PRO A 300 -17.87 -17.57 6.74
N ALA A 301 -18.54 -18.63 7.21
CA ALA A 301 -19.78 -18.47 7.95
C ALA A 301 -19.53 -17.54 9.14
N GLN A 302 -20.39 -16.53 9.33
CA GLN A 302 -20.35 -15.72 10.54
C GLN A 302 -20.55 -16.67 11.72
N ALA A 303 -19.54 -16.80 12.58
CA ALA A 303 -19.73 -17.44 13.88
C ALA A 303 -20.80 -16.62 14.63
N LEU A 304 -22.01 -17.18 14.70
CA LEU A 304 -23.14 -16.66 15.46
C LEU A 304 -22.85 -16.70 16.96
#